data_AF-A0A532AGW8-F1
#
_entry.id   AF-A0A532AGW8-F1
#
_cell.length_a   1.000
_cell.length_b   1.000
_cell.length_c   1.000
_cell.angle_alpha   90.00
_cell.angle_beta   90.00
_cell.angle_gamma   90.00
#
_symmetry.space_group_name_H-M   'P 1'
#
loop_
_entity.id
_entity.type
_entity.pdbx_description
1 polymer ?
#
loop_
_entity_poly.entity_id
_entity_poly.type
_entity_poly.pdbx_seq_one_letter_code
_entity_poly.pdbx_strand_id
1 'polypeptide(L)'
;PMNYHVTGSLRLAHTAERMQEFQRAKGMGRYQGMDIDVVGLDEIKRRYPFIETHELKGALYDPSDGDIDPAQLTQALAKGARDMGAKIIR
;
A
#
# COMPACT_ATOMS: atom_id res chain seq x y z
N PRO A 1 -12.24 -5.38 17.90
CA PRO A 1 -12.20 -4.73 16.57
C PRO A 1 -10.76 -4.36 16.25
N MET A 2 -10.30 -4.70 15.04
CA MET A 2 -8.98 -4.32 14.54
C MET A 2 -9.18 -3.18 13.55
N ASN A 3 -8.51 -2.05 13.76
CA ASN A 3 -8.58 -0.93 12.84
C ASN A 3 -7.63 -1.16 11.66
N TYR A 4 -8.22 -1.41 10.50
CA TYR A 4 -7.53 -1.45 9.20
C TYR A 4 -8.20 -0.44 8.28
N HIS A 5 -7.43 0.55 7.83
CA HIS A 5 -7.90 1.61 6.96
C HIS A 5 -7.35 1.39 5.55
N VAL A 6 -8.23 1.04 4.61
CA VAL A 6 -7.88 0.87 3.20
C VAL A 6 -7.97 2.23 2.51
N THR A 7 -6.91 3.02 2.62
CA THR A 7 -6.82 4.39 2.08
C THR A 7 -6.14 4.43 0.70
N GLY A 8 -5.54 3.31 0.28
CA GLY A 8 -4.66 3.19 -0.86
C GLY A 8 -3.27 3.80 -0.60
N SER A 9 -2.33 3.56 -1.52
CA SER A 9 -0.98 4.13 -1.44
C SER A 9 -0.50 4.71 -2.77
N LEU A 10 0.31 5.77 -2.68
CA LEU A 10 1.01 6.36 -3.81
C LEU A 10 2.51 6.24 -3.56
N ARG A 11 3.19 5.45 -4.38
CA ARG A 11 4.66 5.37 -4.38
C ARG A 11 5.21 6.29 -5.47
N LEU A 12 5.89 7.35 -5.06
CA LEU A 12 6.33 8.42 -5.96
C LEU A 12 7.60 8.04 -6.76
N ALA A 13 7.69 8.52 -8.00
CA ALA A 13 8.88 8.43 -8.83
C ALA A 13 9.40 9.81 -9.21
N HIS A 14 10.67 10.08 -8.88
CA HIS A 14 11.39 11.29 -9.31
C HIS A 14 12.24 11.06 -10.57
N THR A 15 12.48 9.80 -10.96
CA THR A 15 13.36 9.46 -12.09
C THR A 15 12.68 8.54 -13.10
N ALA A 16 13.22 8.51 -14.32
CA ALA A 16 12.71 7.65 -15.39
C ALA A 16 12.93 6.15 -15.06
N GLU A 17 14.04 5.83 -14.41
CA GLU A 17 14.39 4.46 -13.99
C GLU A 17 13.39 3.94 -12.96
N ARG A 18 12.95 4.81 -12.04
CA ARG A 18 11.91 4.46 -11.06
C ARG A 18 10.56 4.23 -11.73
N MET A 19 10.22 4.99 -12.77
CA MET A 19 9.02 4.73 -13.57
C MET A 19 9.09 3.39 -14.31
N GLN A 20 10.26 3.02 -14.86
CA GLN A 20 10.45 1.71 -15.47
C GLN A 20 10.29 0.56 -14.46
N GLU A 21 10.81 0.75 -13.24
CA GLU A 21 10.58 -0.18 -12.14
C GLU A 21 9.10 -0.33 -11.82
N PHE A 22 8.34 0.78 -11.77
CA PHE A 22 6.90 0.74 -11.54
C PHE A 22 6.13 0.03 -12.65
N GLN A 23 6.53 0.18 -13.91
CA GLN A 23 5.91 -0.59 -15.00
C GLN A 23 6.15 -2.09 -14.84
N ARG A 24 7.36 -2.50 -14.42
CA ARG A 24 7.65 -3.91 -14.10
C ARG A 24 6.84 -4.40 -12.90
N ALA A 25 6.79 -3.61 -11.83
CA ALA A 25 6.01 -3.92 -10.63
C ALA A 25 4.52 -4.09 -10.96
N LYS A 26 3.96 -3.18 -11.77
CA LYS A 26 2.58 -3.28 -12.27
C LYS A 26 2.34 -4.60 -13.00
N GLY A 27 3.22 -4.99 -13.91
CA GLY A 27 3.11 -6.26 -14.63
C GLY A 27 3.07 -7.46 -13.68
N MET A 28 3.98 -7.52 -12.71
CA MET A 28 4.02 -8.59 -11.71
C MET A 28 2.81 -8.59 -10.77
N GLY A 29 2.35 -7.42 -10.33
CA GLY A 29 1.18 -7.30 -9.46
C GLY A 29 -0.11 -7.71 -10.17
N ARG A 30 -0.33 -7.24 -11.40
CA ARG A 30 -1.50 -7.64 -12.21
C ARG A 30 -1.51 -9.14 -12.51
N TYR A 31 -0.36 -9.74 -12.76
CA TYR A 31 -0.24 -11.20 -12.89
C TYR A 31 -0.67 -11.94 -11.61
N GLN A 32 -0.43 -11.37 -10.43
CA GLN A 32 -0.86 -11.90 -9.14
C GLN A 32 -2.29 -11.48 -8.75
N GLY A 33 -3.03 -10.81 -9.64
CA GLY A 33 -4.41 -10.36 -9.39
C GLY A 33 -4.53 -9.06 -8.59
N MET A 34 -3.45 -8.29 -8.43
CA MET A 34 -3.49 -6.98 -7.77
C MET A 34 -3.95 -5.90 -8.77
N ASP A 35 -4.85 -5.02 -8.32
CA ASP A 35 -5.34 -3.88 -9.12
C ASP A 35 -4.46 -2.64 -8.99
N ILE A 36 -3.15 -2.82 -9.20
CA ILE A 36 -2.18 -1.72 -9.16
C ILE A 36 -2.01 -1.09 -10.54
N ASP A 37 -1.76 0.23 -10.58
CA ASP A 37 -1.48 0.94 -11.82
C ASP A 37 -0.43 2.05 -11.67
N VAL A 38 0.18 2.43 -12.79
CA VAL A 38 1.07 3.59 -12.87
C VAL A 38 0.25 4.80 -13.26
N VAL A 39 0.28 5.83 -12.42
CA VAL A 39 -0.53 7.04 -12.55
C VAL A 39 0.33 8.27 -12.82
N GLY A 40 -0.24 9.21 -13.57
CA GLY A 40 0.37 10.51 -13.89
C GLY A 40 0.12 11.57 -12.80
N LEU A 41 0.71 12.75 -13.00
CA LEU A 41 0.68 13.85 -12.02
C LEU A 41 -0.73 14.35 -11.69
N ASP A 42 -1.63 14.43 -12.68
CA ASP A 42 -3.00 14.88 -12.46
C ASP A 42 -3.76 13.95 -11.51
N GLU A 43 -3.55 12.64 -11.64
CA GLU A 43 -4.18 11.64 -10.77
C GLU A 43 -3.57 11.66 -9.36
N ILE A 44 -2.26 11.86 -9.25
CA ILE A 44 -1.58 12.06 -7.97
C ILE A 44 -2.20 13.26 -7.23
N LYS A 45 -2.35 14.41 -7.90
CA LYS A 45 -2.92 15.63 -7.30
C LYS A 45 -4.41 15.47 -6.97
N ARG A 46 -5.19 14.76 -7.80
CA ARG A 46 -6.59 14.42 -7.48
C ARG A 46 -6.71 13.57 -6.20
N ARG A 47 -5.83 12.59 -6.04
CA ARG A 47 -5.85 11.67 -4.89
C ARG A 47 -5.33 12.31 -3.62
N TYR A 48 -4.26 13.10 -3.71
CA TYR A 48 -3.67 13.77 -2.56
C TYR A 48 -3.41 15.26 -2.90
N PRO A 49 -4.42 16.14 -2.72
CA PRO A 49 -4.35 17.54 -3.16
C PRO A 49 -3.22 18.37 -2.53
N PHE A 50 -2.76 17.96 -1.35
CA PHE A 50 -1.70 18.65 -0.60
C PHE A 50 -0.28 18.29 -1.06
N ILE A 51 -0.12 17.34 -1.99
CA ILE A 51 1.19 16.95 -2.50
C ILE A 51 1.74 17.98 -3.48
N GLU A 52 3.02 18.29 -3.36
CA GLU A 52 3.73 19.04 -4.40
C GLU A 52 4.29 18.07 -5.45
N THR A 53 4.02 18.35 -6.72
CA THR A 53 4.33 17.44 -7.84
C THR A 53 5.55 17.88 -8.65
N HIS A 54 6.31 18.87 -8.17
CA HIS A 54 7.55 19.28 -8.83
C HIS A 54 8.52 18.10 -8.89
N GLU A 55 9.22 17.97 -10.02
CA GLU A 55 10.21 16.91 -10.27
C GLU A 55 9.70 15.46 -10.25
N LEU A 56 8.39 15.23 -10.03
CA LEU A 56 7.79 13.92 -10.17
C LEU A 56 7.61 13.54 -11.64
N LYS A 57 7.85 12.26 -11.93
CA LYS A 57 7.56 11.63 -13.23
C LYS A 57 6.24 10.85 -13.22
N GLY A 58 5.75 10.49 -12.04
CA GLY A 58 4.51 9.72 -11.84
C GLY A 58 4.55 8.95 -10.51
N ALA A 59 3.63 8.01 -10.35
CA ALA A 59 3.57 7.15 -9.17
C ALA A 59 3.04 5.76 -9.52
N LEU A 60 3.35 4.77 -8.69
CA LEU A 60 2.61 3.52 -8.63
C LEU A 60 1.50 3.67 -7.58
N TYR A 61 0.26 3.38 -7.97
CA TYR A 61 -0.91 3.43 -7.12
C TYR A 61 -1.41 2.02 -6.82
N ASP A 62 -1.70 1.76 -5.54
CA ASP A 62 -2.38 0.55 -5.07
C ASP A 62 -3.65 0.95 -4.29
N PRO A 63 -4.86 0.61 -4.77
CA PRO A 63 -6.11 0.92 -4.07
C PRO A 63 -6.38 0.06 -2.83
N SER A 64 -5.71 -1.09 -2.70
CA SER A 64 -5.93 -2.05 -1.61
C SER A 64 -4.99 -1.82 -0.42
N ASP A 65 -4.03 -0.91 -0.56
CA ASP A 65 -3.06 -0.59 0.48
C ASP A 65 -3.66 0.38 1.53
N GLY A 66 -2.89 0.67 2.59
CA GLY A 66 -3.29 1.63 3.61
C GLY A 66 -2.51 1.45 4.90
N ASP A 67 -3.20 1.61 6.04
CA ASP A 67 -2.58 1.50 7.36
C ASP A 67 -3.38 0.60 8.31
N ILE A 68 -2.66 -0.01 9.24
CA ILE A 68 -3.19 -0.89 10.27
C ILE A 68 -2.51 -0.57 11.60
N ASP A 69 -3.26 -0.60 12.70
CA ASP A 69 -2.67 -0.51 14.04
C ASP A 69 -1.92 -1.81 14.35
N PRO A 70 -0.57 -1.80 14.43
CA PRO A 70 0.20 -3.02 14.64
C PRO A 70 -0.02 -3.63 16.04
N ALA A 71 -0.32 -2.81 17.05
CA ALA A 71 -0.57 -3.29 18.41
C ALA A 71 -1.89 -4.05 18.46
N GLN A 72 -2.96 -3.50 17.87
CA GLN A 72 -4.27 -4.17 17.80
C GLN A 72 -4.20 -5.42 16.93
N LEU A 73 -3.53 -5.37 15.77
CA LEU A 73 -3.32 -6.54 14.91
C LEU A 73 -2.63 -7.66 15.70
N THR A 74 -1.56 -7.34 16.42
CA THR A 74 -0.84 -8.31 17.25
C THR A 74 -1.75 -8.94 18.31
N GLN A 75 -2.56 -8.13 19.00
CA GLN A 75 -3.49 -8.65 20.01
C GLN A 75 -4.62 -9.49 19.39
N ALA A 76 -5.11 -9.12 18.21
CA ALA A 76 -6.13 -9.90 17.49
C ALA A 76 -5.60 -11.28 17.08
N LEU A 77 -4.39 -11.33 16.50
CA LEU A 77 -3.70 -12.57 16.17
C LEU A 77 -3.42 -13.41 17.43
N ALA A 78 -2.95 -12.78 18.51
CA ALA A 78 -2.69 -13.44 19.78
C ALA A 78 -3.97 -14.03 20.40
N LYS A 79 -5.12 -13.34 20.26
CA LYS A 79 -6.41 -13.87 20.68
C LYS A 79 -6.78 -15.11 19.85
N GLY A 80 -6.75 -15.01 18.52
CA GLY A 80 -7.07 -16.13 17.63
C GLY A 80 -6.19 -17.35 17.88
N ALA A 81 -4.89 -17.16 18.13
CA ALA A 81 -3.97 -18.24 18.48
C ALA A 81 -4.39 -18.95 19.79
N ARG A 82 -4.73 -18.19 20.84
CA ARG A 82 -5.23 -18.77 22.11
C ARG A 82 -6.57 -19.49 21.94
N ASP A 83 -7.49 -18.92 21.15
CA ASP A 83 -8.77 -19.56 20.83
C ASP A 83 -8.58 -20.91 20.12
N MET A 84 -7.49 -21.07 19.35
CA MET A 84 -7.08 -22.33 18.71
C MET A 84 -6.16 -23.21 19.58
N GLY A 85 -6.03 -22.92 20.89
CA GLY A 85 -5.27 -23.74 21.84
C GLY A 85 -3.77 -23.45 21.93
N ALA A 86 -3.25 -22.44 21.23
CA ALA A 86 -1.86 -22.06 21.37
C ALA A 86 -1.59 -21.37 22.72
N LYS A 87 -0.40 -21.62 23.28
CA LYS A 87 0.10 -20.93 24.48
C LYS A 87 1.11 -19.86 24.10
N ILE A 88 0.82 -18.60 24.43
CA ILE A 88 1.74 -17.47 24.24
C ILE A 88 2.47 -17.23 25.57
N ILE A 89 3.79 -17.32 25.54
CA ILE A 89 4.68 -17.12 26.70
C ILE A 89 5.36 -15.76 26.53
N ARG A 90 5.55 -15.05 27.65
CA ARG A 90 6.26 -13.77 27.70
C ARG A 90 7.76 -13.98 27.85
#